data_AF-A0A946EPZ7-F1
#
_entry.id   AF-A0A946EPZ7-F1
#
_cell.length_a   1.000
_cell.length_b   1.000
_cell.length_c   1.000
_cell.angle_alpha   90.00
_cell.angle_beta   90.00
_cell.angle_gamma   90.00
#
_symmetry.space_group_name_H-M   'P 1'
#
loop_
_entity.id
_entity.type
_entity.pdbx_description
1 polymer ?
#
loop_
_entity_poly.entity_id
_entity_poly.type
_entity_poly.pdbx_seq_one_letter_code
_entity_poly.pdbx_strand_id
1 'polypeptide(L)'
;MKRGLDAFQKLQQGSAGEKKDRHLISIDGHELSPHQRVAIFVDVQNMYYAARNIFQSKLEFSKLLRHLLRGRVLGRAMAYIVERPGMNQDKFIEVLRRNGYEVRKRIVGERNDSTNRGDWNIGITLDVLSLSSKIDVAILVTGDGDFVPLVDRLAMDGVRVEVASFRETTSSELFHAADQMHFLDERVLLHGTHFQPSEEEEEEEEEHEKETVPPRSRKPLRRARGPVEEDFDDEDDED
;
A
#
# COMPACT_ATOMS: atom_id res chain seq x y z
N MET A 1 19.34 -55.61 -2.54
CA MET A 1 19.60 -54.23 -2.05
C MET A 1 20.93 -53.67 -2.58
N LYS A 2 21.08 -53.48 -3.90
CA LYS A 2 22.28 -52.85 -4.50
C LYS A 2 21.99 -51.99 -5.74
N ARG A 3 20.73 -51.55 -5.93
CA ARG A 3 20.35 -50.67 -7.06
C ARG A 3 20.15 -49.19 -6.67
N GLY A 4 20.03 -48.89 -5.37
CA GLY A 4 19.80 -47.52 -4.89
C GLY A 4 21.07 -46.69 -4.70
N LEU A 5 22.23 -47.34 -4.46
CA LEU A 5 23.48 -46.63 -4.15
C LEU A 5 24.20 -46.11 -5.40
N ASP A 6 24.11 -46.84 -6.52
CA ASP A 6 24.74 -46.45 -7.79
C ASP A 6 24.05 -45.24 -8.45
N ALA A 7 22.77 -45.03 -8.17
CA ALA A 7 22.03 -43.85 -8.64
C ALA A 7 22.50 -42.57 -7.93
N PHE A 8 22.89 -42.67 -6.66
CA PHE A 8 23.36 -41.54 -5.87
C PHE A 8 24.78 -41.11 -6.25
N GLN A 9 25.64 -42.07 -6.63
CA GLN A 9 27.01 -41.77 -7.08
C GLN A 9 27.06 -41.18 -8.51
N LYS A 10 26.11 -41.52 -9.39
CA LYS A 10 26.00 -40.90 -10.73
C LYS A 10 25.57 -39.43 -10.68
N LEU A 11 24.83 -39.02 -9.64
CA LEU A 11 24.41 -37.62 -9.43
C LEU A 11 25.56 -36.71 -8.98
N GLN A 12 26.66 -37.26 -8.46
CA GLN A 12 27.82 -36.49 -7.97
C GLN A 12 28.92 -36.31 -9.02
N GLN A 13 28.89 -37.00 -10.18
CA GLN A 13 30.00 -37.02 -11.14
C GLN A 13 29.63 -36.66 -12.59
N GLY A 14 28.48 -36.04 -12.83
CA GLY A 14 27.99 -35.72 -14.18
C GLY A 14 27.99 -34.24 -14.55
N SER A 15 29.04 -33.83 -15.30
CA SER A 15 29.02 -32.85 -16.40
C SER A 15 28.89 -31.34 -16.09
N ALA A 16 30.03 -30.67 -16.20
CA ALA A 16 30.13 -29.28 -16.60
C ALA A 16 29.47 -29.06 -17.98
N GLY A 17 28.63 -28.04 -18.12
CA GLY A 17 28.14 -27.57 -19.42
C GLY A 17 26.63 -27.48 -19.61
N GLU A 18 25.87 -26.99 -18.63
CA GLU A 18 24.52 -26.44 -18.88
C GLU A 18 24.44 -25.05 -18.26
N LYS A 19 23.86 -24.10 -19.01
CA LYS A 19 23.60 -22.74 -18.53
C LYS A 19 22.87 -22.86 -17.20
N LYS A 20 23.54 -22.52 -16.11
CA LYS A 20 22.89 -22.29 -14.82
C LYS A 20 21.84 -21.22 -15.05
N ASP A 21 20.57 -21.62 -15.15
CA ASP A 21 19.48 -20.76 -14.78
C ASP A 21 19.83 -20.24 -13.38
N ARG A 22 20.24 -18.98 -13.33
CA ARG A 22 20.54 -18.28 -12.09
C ARG A 22 19.20 -18.02 -11.45
N HIS A 23 18.61 -19.05 -10.87
CA HIS A 23 17.59 -18.82 -9.87
C HIS A 23 18.26 -18.05 -8.73
N LEU A 24 17.90 -16.77 -8.66
CA LEU A 24 18.38 -15.85 -7.64
C LEU A 24 17.75 -16.30 -6.32
N ILE A 25 18.56 -16.94 -5.49
CA ILE A 25 18.18 -17.39 -4.15
C ILE A 25 17.86 -16.14 -3.31
N SER A 26 16.60 -16.00 -2.90
CA SER A 26 16.20 -15.08 -1.82
C SER A 26 16.39 -15.77 -0.48
N ILE A 27 16.65 -14.97 0.56
CA ILE A 27 16.99 -15.39 1.92
C ILE A 27 15.84 -16.18 2.60
N ASP A 28 14.64 -16.15 2.01
CA ASP A 28 13.41 -16.80 2.51
C ASP A 28 12.96 -18.03 1.69
N GLY A 29 13.79 -18.55 0.78
CA GLY A 29 13.61 -19.88 0.19
C GLY A 29 12.52 -20.07 -0.88
N HIS A 30 11.71 -19.05 -1.21
CA HIS A 30 10.75 -19.13 -2.32
C HIS A 30 11.28 -18.46 -3.58
N GLU A 31 11.73 -19.28 -4.53
CA GLU A 31 12.10 -18.87 -5.88
C GLU A 31 10.96 -18.11 -6.57
N LEU A 32 11.21 -16.87 -7.01
CA LEU A 32 10.28 -16.12 -7.87
C LEU A 32 10.27 -16.79 -9.25
N SER A 33 9.42 -17.81 -9.41
CA SER A 33 9.26 -18.48 -10.70
C SER A 33 8.72 -17.49 -11.73
N PRO A 34 9.30 -17.42 -12.95
CA PRO A 34 8.80 -16.55 -14.02
C PRO A 34 7.37 -16.91 -14.43
N HIS A 35 6.89 -18.10 -14.06
CA HIS A 35 5.53 -18.58 -14.37
C HIS A 35 4.48 -18.14 -13.35
N GLN A 36 4.88 -17.46 -12.25
CA GLN A 36 3.93 -16.96 -11.25
C GLN A 36 2.92 -16.01 -11.90
N ARG A 37 1.64 -16.27 -11.66
CA ARG A 37 0.52 -15.43 -12.08
C ARG A 37 0.31 -14.34 -11.03
N VAL A 38 0.63 -13.12 -11.42
CA VAL A 38 0.60 -11.95 -10.55
C VAL A 38 -0.65 -11.13 -10.82
N ALA A 39 -1.40 -10.74 -9.78
CA ALA A 39 -2.35 -9.65 -9.87
C ALA A 39 -1.87 -8.42 -9.09
N ILE A 40 -2.07 -7.24 -9.66
CA ILE A 40 -1.63 -5.96 -9.09
C ILE A 40 -2.87 -5.11 -8.82
N PHE A 41 -3.00 -4.58 -7.61
CA PHE A 41 -4.14 -3.79 -7.17
C PHE A 41 -3.65 -2.44 -6.65
N VAL A 42 -3.98 -1.36 -7.35
CA VAL A 42 -3.45 -0.02 -7.07
C VAL A 42 -4.52 0.85 -6.44
N ASP A 43 -4.32 1.19 -5.18
CA ASP A 43 -5.03 2.29 -4.53
C ASP A 43 -4.43 3.60 -5.04
N VAL A 44 -5.08 4.19 -6.04
CA VAL A 44 -4.55 5.39 -6.71
C VAL A 44 -4.55 6.58 -5.76
N GLN A 45 -5.55 6.70 -4.89
CA GLN A 45 -5.67 7.83 -4.00
C GLN A 45 -4.60 7.78 -2.90
N ASN A 46 -4.42 6.62 -2.25
CA ASN A 46 -3.37 6.43 -1.25
C ASN A 46 -1.97 6.73 -1.82
N MET A 47 -1.69 6.23 -3.02
CA MET A 47 -0.41 6.45 -3.69
C MET A 47 -0.21 7.85 -4.25
N TYR A 48 -1.27 8.53 -4.68
CA TYR A 48 -1.19 9.91 -5.15
C TYR A 48 -0.72 10.84 -4.03
N TYR A 49 -1.39 10.79 -2.87
CA TYR A 49 -1.01 11.63 -1.72
C TYR A 49 0.38 11.29 -1.21
N ALA A 50 0.74 10.00 -1.15
CA ALA A 50 2.08 9.60 -0.73
C ALA A 50 3.18 10.12 -1.68
N ALA A 51 3.01 9.95 -3.00
CA ALA A 51 3.98 10.41 -3.99
C ALA A 51 4.12 11.94 -4.00
N ARG A 52 2.99 12.65 -3.86
CA ARG A 52 2.96 14.12 -3.77
C ARG A 52 3.68 14.60 -2.51
N ASN A 53 3.34 14.08 -1.34
CA ASN A 53 3.90 14.54 -0.07
C ASN A 53 5.42 14.32 0.01
N ILE A 54 5.91 13.18 -0.49
CA ILE A 54 7.32 12.80 -0.35
C ILE A 54 8.18 13.39 -1.49
N PHE A 55 7.69 13.32 -2.73
CA PHE A 55 8.49 13.63 -3.92
C PHE A 55 7.98 14.81 -4.74
N GLN A 56 6.83 15.40 -4.38
CA GLN A 56 6.15 16.41 -5.19
C GLN A 56 6.02 15.93 -6.64
N SER A 57 5.54 14.70 -6.81
CA SER A 57 5.43 14.03 -8.11
C SER A 57 4.25 13.07 -8.14
N LYS A 58 3.97 12.50 -9.31
CA LYS A 58 2.93 11.47 -9.51
C LYS A 58 3.57 10.16 -9.97
N LEU A 59 2.91 9.05 -9.64
CA LEU A 59 3.28 7.74 -10.16
C LEU A 59 3.19 7.71 -11.69
N GLU A 60 4.18 7.10 -12.32
CA GLU A 60 4.12 6.66 -13.69
C GLU A 60 3.71 5.18 -13.71
N PHE A 61 2.45 4.93 -14.09
CA PHE A 61 1.82 3.61 -14.00
C PHE A 61 2.41 2.55 -14.95
N SER A 62 2.93 2.94 -16.12
CA SER A 62 3.67 2.01 -16.99
C SER A 62 5.01 1.58 -16.39
N LYS A 63 5.70 2.48 -15.68
CA LYS A 63 6.94 2.15 -14.97
C LYS A 63 6.62 1.29 -13.75
N LEU A 64 5.60 1.65 -12.98
CA LEU A 64 5.11 0.88 -11.84
C LEU A 64 4.76 -0.56 -12.24
N LEU A 65 3.92 -0.75 -13.26
CA LEU A 65 3.52 -2.07 -13.72
C LEU A 65 4.73 -2.95 -14.08
N ARG A 66 5.65 -2.41 -14.88
CA ARG A 66 6.87 -3.13 -15.29
C ARG A 66 7.78 -3.43 -14.10
N HIS A 67 7.90 -2.48 -13.18
CA HIS A 67 8.72 -2.61 -11.99
C HIS A 67 8.22 -3.73 -11.08
N LEU A 68 6.91 -3.80 -10.82
CA LEU A 68 6.31 -4.79 -9.93
C LEU A 68 6.20 -6.18 -10.57
N LEU A 69 5.93 -6.25 -11.88
CA LEU A 69 5.77 -7.51 -12.57
C LEU A 69 7.08 -8.32 -12.64
N ARG A 70 8.23 -7.65 -12.82
CA ARG A 70 9.58 -8.25 -12.86
C ARG A 70 9.71 -9.46 -13.80
N GLY A 71 8.99 -9.44 -14.92
CA GLY A 71 9.01 -10.51 -15.93
C GLY A 71 8.17 -11.75 -15.59
N ARG A 72 7.36 -11.69 -14.53
CA ARG A 72 6.36 -12.72 -14.21
C ARG A 72 5.12 -12.61 -15.11
N VAL A 73 4.21 -13.59 -15.03
CA VAL A 73 2.98 -13.60 -15.83
C VAL A 73 1.95 -12.65 -15.22
N LEU A 74 1.58 -11.59 -15.95
CA LEU A 74 0.51 -10.70 -15.50
C LEU A 74 -0.84 -11.40 -15.66
N GLY A 75 -1.48 -11.71 -14.53
CA GLY A 75 -2.85 -12.21 -14.49
C GLY A 75 -3.88 -11.08 -14.62
N ARG A 76 -3.73 -10.02 -13.81
CA ARG A 76 -4.60 -8.84 -13.84
C ARG A 76 -3.89 -7.62 -13.25
N ALA A 77 -4.16 -6.43 -13.77
CA ALA A 77 -3.79 -5.18 -13.12
C ALA A 77 -5.06 -4.34 -12.93
N MET A 78 -5.33 -3.87 -11.72
CA MET A 78 -6.51 -3.09 -11.38
C MET A 78 -6.10 -1.78 -10.73
N ALA A 79 -6.69 -0.68 -11.16
CA ALA A 79 -6.48 0.65 -10.60
C ALA A 79 -7.80 1.21 -10.09
N TYR A 80 -7.80 1.65 -8.83
CA TYR A 80 -8.98 2.07 -8.10
C TYR A 80 -8.94 3.59 -7.92
N ILE A 81 -9.84 4.28 -8.62
CA ILE A 81 -9.90 5.74 -8.68
C ILE A 81 -11.13 6.22 -7.92
N VAL A 82 -10.92 7.20 -7.05
CA VAL A 82 -11.99 8.02 -6.47
C VAL A 82 -12.10 9.30 -7.29
N GLU A 83 -13.31 9.59 -7.76
CA GLU A 83 -13.63 10.80 -8.52
C GLU A 83 -14.62 11.63 -7.70
N ARG A 84 -14.33 12.91 -7.52
CA ARG A 84 -15.25 13.87 -6.90
C ARG A 84 -15.99 14.67 -7.97
N PRO A 85 -17.20 15.20 -7.66
CA PRO A 85 -17.91 16.08 -8.58
C PRO A 85 -17.03 17.27 -8.98
N GLY A 86 -16.93 17.54 -10.29
CA GLY A 86 -16.12 18.64 -10.83
C GLY A 86 -14.77 18.21 -11.39
N MET A 87 -14.18 17.11 -10.91
CA MET A 87 -12.93 16.59 -11.47
C MET A 87 -13.20 15.68 -12.67
N ASN A 88 -12.66 16.03 -13.84
CA ASN A 88 -12.64 15.12 -14.99
C ASN A 88 -11.29 14.39 -15.06
N GLN A 89 -11.30 13.09 -14.77
CA GLN A 89 -10.11 12.23 -14.85
C GLN A 89 -10.11 11.31 -16.08
N ASP A 90 -10.94 11.56 -17.10
CA ASP A 90 -11.14 10.64 -18.24
C ASP A 90 -9.85 10.39 -19.03
N LYS A 91 -9.04 11.44 -19.24
CA LYS A 91 -7.73 11.31 -19.91
C LYS A 91 -6.78 10.42 -19.13
N PHE A 92 -6.75 10.57 -17.81
CA PHE A 92 -5.91 9.76 -16.94
C PHE A 92 -6.37 8.29 -16.94
N ILE A 93 -7.67 8.05 -16.87
CA ILE A 93 -8.29 6.72 -16.99
C ILE A 93 -7.94 6.07 -18.33
N GLU A 94 -7.97 6.84 -19.42
CA GLU A 94 -7.60 6.33 -20.75
C GLU A 94 -6.13 5.89 -20.79
N VAL A 95 -5.22 6.68 -20.19
CA VAL A 95 -3.80 6.32 -20.07
C VAL A 95 -3.63 5.03 -19.26
N LEU A 96 -4.32 4.88 -18.12
CA LEU A 96 -4.27 3.64 -17.32
C LEU A 96 -4.72 2.42 -18.13
N ARG A 97 -5.84 2.54 -18.85
CA ARG A 97 -6.35 1.45 -19.69
C ARG A 97 -5.37 1.09 -20.81
N ARG A 98 -4.78 2.09 -21.47
CA ARG A 98 -3.73 1.86 -22.49
C ARG A 98 -2.50 1.16 -21.91
N ASN A 99 -2.20 1.40 -20.63
CA ASN A 99 -1.10 0.75 -19.90
C ASN A 99 -1.47 -0.65 -19.39
N GLY A 100 -2.68 -1.15 -19.65
CA GLY A 100 -3.11 -2.50 -19.29
C GLY A 100 -3.84 -2.63 -17.96
N TYR A 101 -4.25 -1.52 -17.34
CA TYR A 101 -5.05 -1.54 -16.11
C TYR A 101 -6.55 -1.65 -16.39
N GLU A 102 -7.23 -2.53 -15.66
CA GLU A 102 -8.67 -2.47 -15.46
C GLU A 102 -8.98 -1.36 -14.44
N VAL A 103 -9.75 -0.36 -14.84
CA VAL A 103 -10.04 0.79 -13.98
C VAL A 103 -11.38 0.63 -13.29
N ARG A 104 -11.38 0.71 -11.95
CA ARG A 104 -12.56 0.81 -11.10
C ARG A 104 -12.72 2.27 -10.66
N LYS A 105 -13.88 2.87 -10.93
CA LYS A 105 -14.17 4.28 -10.61
C LYS A 105 -15.32 4.37 -9.63
N ARG A 106 -15.13 5.13 -8.55
CA ARG A 106 -16.16 5.40 -7.53
C ARG A 106 -16.35 6.91 -7.50
N ILE A 107 -17.60 7.34 -7.72
CA ILE A 107 -17.97 8.74 -7.57
C ILE A 107 -18.44 8.91 -6.12
N VAL A 108 -17.70 9.72 -5.36
CA VAL A 108 -18.10 10.09 -4.01
C VAL A 108 -19.05 11.29 -4.07
N GLY A 109 -20.02 11.30 -3.16
CA GLY A 109 -21.08 12.32 -3.13
C GLY A 109 -20.59 13.71 -2.70
N GLU A 110 -21.52 14.66 -2.67
CA GLU A 110 -21.23 16.02 -2.19
C GLU A 110 -20.84 16.03 -0.70
N ARG A 111 -19.90 16.92 -0.41
CA ARG A 111 -19.17 17.19 0.83
C ARG A 111 -19.93 17.12 2.17
N ASN A 112 -21.24 17.36 2.18
CA ASN A 112 -22.04 17.40 3.41
C ASN A 112 -22.60 16.03 3.83
N ASP A 113 -22.48 15.02 2.97
CA ASP A 113 -22.94 13.67 3.30
C ASP A 113 -21.79 12.84 3.90
N SER A 114 -21.72 12.85 5.23
CA SER A 114 -20.72 12.12 6.02
C SER A 114 -20.71 10.61 5.79
N THR A 115 -21.70 10.07 5.07
CA THR A 115 -21.90 8.64 4.81
C THR A 115 -21.24 8.13 3.52
N ASN A 116 -20.72 9.01 2.66
CA ASN A 116 -20.22 8.61 1.34
C ASN A 116 -18.77 9.05 1.07
N ARG A 117 -17.88 8.85 2.06
CA ARG A 117 -16.45 9.19 2.03
C ARG A 117 -15.59 8.07 1.42
N GLY A 118 -16.10 7.47 0.34
CA GLY A 118 -15.73 6.14 -0.09
C GLY A 118 -14.27 5.99 -0.52
N ASP A 119 -13.45 5.46 0.38
CA ASP A 119 -12.24 4.71 0.04
C ASP A 119 -12.57 3.51 -0.85
N TRP A 120 -11.53 2.83 -1.32
CA TRP A 120 -11.69 1.59 -2.08
C TRP A 120 -11.39 0.34 -1.24
N ASN A 121 -11.20 0.44 0.07
CA ASN A 121 -10.70 -0.66 0.92
C ASN A 121 -11.56 -1.91 0.78
N ILE A 122 -12.88 -1.77 0.90
CA ILE A 122 -13.82 -2.89 0.71
C ILE A 122 -13.82 -3.40 -0.73
N GLY A 123 -13.82 -2.51 -1.73
CA GLY A 123 -13.90 -2.91 -3.14
C GLY A 123 -12.64 -3.64 -3.61
N ILE A 124 -11.47 -3.15 -3.21
CA ILE A 124 -10.17 -3.81 -3.42
C ILE A 124 -10.19 -5.17 -2.74
N THR A 125 -10.57 -5.24 -1.46
CA THR A 125 -10.65 -6.50 -0.69
C THR A 125 -11.50 -7.55 -1.41
N LEU A 126 -12.70 -7.17 -1.88
CA LEU A 126 -13.60 -8.08 -2.59
C LEU A 126 -13.03 -8.55 -3.94
N ASP A 127 -12.48 -7.64 -4.73
CA ASP A 127 -11.86 -7.99 -6.02
C ASP A 127 -10.65 -8.92 -5.82
N VAL A 128 -9.77 -8.64 -4.84
CA VAL A 128 -8.61 -9.47 -4.51
C VAL A 128 -9.03 -10.88 -4.08
N LEU A 129 -9.98 -10.98 -3.14
CA LEU A 129 -10.50 -12.28 -2.69
C LEU A 129 -11.15 -13.07 -3.82
N SER A 130 -11.84 -12.40 -4.76
CA SER A 130 -12.45 -13.06 -5.92
C SER A 130 -11.42 -13.66 -6.90
N LEU A 131 -10.19 -13.14 -6.87
CA LEU A 131 -9.09 -13.56 -7.75
C LEU A 131 -8.10 -14.50 -7.06
N SER A 132 -8.15 -14.64 -5.73
CA SER A 132 -7.25 -15.48 -4.91
C SER A 132 -6.98 -16.86 -5.54
N SER A 133 -8.03 -17.58 -5.93
CA SER A 133 -7.94 -18.92 -6.56
C SER A 133 -7.34 -18.96 -7.97
N LYS A 134 -7.01 -17.82 -8.57
CA LYS A 134 -6.55 -17.68 -9.97
C LYS A 134 -5.14 -17.08 -10.07
N ILE A 135 -4.54 -16.70 -8.95
CA ILE A 135 -3.25 -16.01 -8.87
C ILE A 135 -2.36 -16.71 -7.88
N ASP A 136 -1.05 -16.63 -8.11
CA ASP A 136 -0.04 -17.10 -7.17
C ASP A 136 0.42 -15.97 -6.25
N VAL A 137 0.35 -14.73 -6.76
CA VAL A 137 0.83 -13.53 -6.07
C VAL A 137 -0.19 -12.40 -6.21
N ALA A 138 -0.56 -11.79 -5.08
CA ALA A 138 -1.27 -10.52 -5.03
C ALA A 138 -0.29 -9.41 -4.63
N ILE A 139 -0.17 -8.37 -5.47
CA ILE A 139 0.59 -7.17 -5.14
C ILE A 139 -0.39 -6.05 -4.80
N LEU A 140 -0.42 -5.67 -3.52
CA LEU A 140 -1.21 -4.54 -3.03
C LEU A 140 -0.34 -3.28 -3.09
N VAL A 141 -0.74 -2.32 -3.93
CA VAL A 141 -0.04 -1.04 -4.04
C VAL A 141 -0.77 -0.02 -3.16
N THR A 142 -0.45 -0.05 -1.86
CA THR A 142 -1.04 0.75 -0.79
C THR A 142 -0.11 0.75 0.43
N GLY A 143 -0.13 1.82 1.22
CA GLY A 143 0.51 1.89 2.54
C GLY A 143 -0.45 1.66 3.70
N ASP A 144 -1.74 1.41 3.44
CA ASP A 144 -2.80 1.40 4.44
C ASP A 144 -2.86 0.09 5.26
N GLY A 145 -2.82 0.24 6.60
CA GLY A 145 -2.90 -0.86 7.56
C GLY A 145 -4.23 -1.61 7.57
N ASP A 146 -5.31 -1.01 7.04
CA ASP A 146 -6.62 -1.64 6.96
C ASP A 146 -6.64 -2.90 6.08
N PHE A 147 -5.61 -3.12 5.27
CA PHE A 147 -5.45 -4.33 4.46
C PHE A 147 -4.81 -5.52 5.20
N VAL A 148 -4.34 -5.36 6.45
CA VAL A 148 -3.75 -6.48 7.22
C VAL A 148 -4.69 -7.70 7.30
N PRO A 149 -6.00 -7.57 7.58
CA PRO A 149 -6.90 -8.72 7.58
C PRO A 149 -7.04 -9.40 6.21
N LEU A 150 -6.90 -8.65 5.12
CA LEU A 150 -6.89 -9.23 3.77
C LEU A 150 -5.61 -10.04 3.53
N VAL A 151 -4.46 -9.53 3.98
CA VAL A 151 -3.16 -10.22 3.89
C VAL A 151 -3.23 -11.57 4.60
N ASP A 152 -3.69 -11.59 5.85
CA ASP A 152 -3.84 -12.81 6.65
C ASP A 152 -4.76 -13.84 5.98
N ARG A 153 -5.87 -13.36 5.38
CA ARG A 153 -6.80 -14.22 4.68
C ARG A 153 -6.21 -14.82 3.40
N LEU A 154 -5.46 -14.04 2.63
CA LEU A 154 -4.82 -14.53 1.39
C LEU A 154 -3.74 -15.57 1.68
N ALA A 155 -3.02 -15.42 2.79
CA ALA A 155 -2.08 -16.43 3.25
C ALA A 155 -2.77 -17.79 3.52
N MET A 156 -3.99 -17.78 4.07
CA MET A 156 -4.80 -19.00 4.24
C MET A 156 -5.21 -19.63 2.90
N ASP A 157 -5.40 -18.82 1.86
CA ASP A 157 -5.73 -19.27 0.50
C ASP A 157 -4.46 -19.70 -0.29
N GLY A 158 -3.27 -19.64 0.33
CA GLY A 158 -1.99 -20.01 -0.29
C GLY A 158 -1.45 -18.97 -1.29
N VAL A 159 -2.00 -17.76 -1.27
CA VAL A 159 -1.58 -16.66 -2.14
C VAL A 159 -0.48 -15.87 -1.45
N ARG A 160 0.65 -15.67 -2.12
CA ARG A 160 1.73 -14.80 -1.63
C ARG A 160 1.30 -13.34 -1.76
N VAL A 161 1.46 -12.56 -0.70
CA VAL A 161 1.10 -11.15 -0.67
C VAL A 161 2.35 -10.29 -0.66
N GLU A 162 2.51 -9.50 -1.71
CA GLU A 162 3.55 -8.48 -1.80
C GLU A 162 2.89 -7.10 -1.63
N VAL A 163 3.54 -6.19 -0.93
CA VAL A 163 3.05 -4.82 -0.75
C VAL A 163 4.03 -3.87 -1.43
N ALA A 164 3.49 -2.92 -2.18
CA ALA A 164 4.26 -1.87 -2.84
C ALA A 164 3.80 -0.50 -2.35
N SER A 165 4.71 0.27 -1.77
CA SER A 165 4.39 1.54 -1.12
C SER A 165 5.63 2.40 -0.95
N PHE A 166 5.46 3.68 -0.63
CA PHE A 166 6.56 4.51 -0.14
C PHE A 166 6.82 4.19 1.34
N ARG A 167 8.10 4.06 1.70
CA ARG A 167 8.50 3.58 3.03
C ARG A 167 7.93 4.45 4.15
N GLU A 168 7.89 5.75 3.92
CA GLU A 168 7.51 6.80 4.86
C GLU A 168 6.02 6.77 5.19
N THR A 169 5.19 6.20 4.31
CA THR A 169 3.72 6.18 4.42
C THR A 169 3.16 4.78 4.59
N THR A 170 3.99 3.80 4.96
CA THR A 170 3.57 2.41 5.14
C THR A 170 3.28 2.13 6.61
N SER A 171 2.10 1.57 6.90
CA SER A 171 1.77 1.03 8.23
C SER A 171 2.79 -0.03 8.68
N SER A 172 3.20 0.04 9.95
CA SER A 172 4.11 -0.95 10.52
C SER A 172 3.49 -2.34 10.57
N GLU A 173 2.19 -2.41 10.83
CA GLU A 173 1.40 -3.63 10.84
C GLU A 173 1.36 -4.27 9.46
N LEU A 174 1.08 -3.48 8.41
CA LEU A 174 1.09 -3.97 7.03
C LEU A 174 2.48 -4.46 6.62
N PHE A 175 3.53 -3.71 6.99
CA PHE A 175 4.91 -4.09 6.74
C PHE A 175 5.26 -5.47 7.34
N HIS A 176 4.76 -5.77 8.54
CA HIS A 176 5.00 -7.05 9.20
C HIS A 176 4.11 -8.19 8.67
N ALA A 177 2.92 -7.88 8.18
CA ALA A 177 2.00 -8.88 7.65
C ALA A 177 2.41 -9.37 6.24
N ALA A 178 3.00 -8.50 5.40
CA ALA A 178 3.33 -8.83 4.02
C ALA A 178 4.49 -9.83 3.88
N ASP A 179 4.41 -10.73 2.90
CA ASP A 179 5.51 -11.66 2.57
C ASP A 179 6.72 -10.94 1.94
N GLN A 180 6.47 -9.84 1.22
CA GLN A 180 7.53 -9.05 0.60
C GLN A 180 7.11 -7.59 0.42
N MET A 181 8.05 -6.69 0.72
CA MET A 181 7.89 -5.25 0.48
C MET A 181 8.62 -4.81 -0.79
N HIS A 182 7.97 -3.97 -1.60
CA HIS A 182 8.55 -3.22 -2.71
C HIS A 182 8.47 -1.74 -2.40
N PHE A 183 9.58 -1.18 -1.90
CA PHE A 183 9.64 0.25 -1.64
C PHE A 183 9.74 1.02 -2.95
N LEU A 184 8.73 1.85 -3.20
CA LEU A 184 8.65 2.73 -4.36
C LEU A 184 9.59 3.92 -4.18
N ASP A 185 10.16 4.37 -5.28
CA ASP A 185 11.07 5.51 -5.34
C ASP A 185 10.95 6.22 -6.71
N GLU A 186 11.85 7.16 -6.96
CA GLU A 186 11.92 7.97 -8.18
C GLU A 186 11.83 7.16 -9.48
N ARG A 187 12.24 5.88 -9.50
CA ARG A 187 12.20 5.02 -10.69
C ARG A 187 10.78 4.79 -11.21
N VAL A 188 9.79 4.84 -10.34
CA VAL A 188 8.37 4.68 -10.70
C VAL A 188 7.63 6.02 -10.80
N LEU A 189 8.34 7.15 -10.69
CA LEU A 189 7.76 8.49 -10.78
C LEU A 189 7.89 9.08 -12.19
N LEU A 190 7.02 10.05 -12.48
CA LEU A 190 7.19 10.94 -13.61
C LEU A 190 8.52 11.70 -13.47
N HIS A 191 9.32 11.73 -14.54
CA HIS A 191 10.60 12.46 -14.58
C HIS A 191 10.38 13.80 -15.29
N GLY A 192 10.92 14.87 -14.71
CA GLY A 192 10.97 16.20 -15.35
C GLY A 192 10.24 17.28 -14.56
N THR A 193 10.84 18.46 -14.54
CA THR A 193 10.29 19.71 -13.98
C THR A 193 8.90 19.97 -14.59
N HIS A 194 7.88 20.02 -13.74
CA HIS A 194 6.49 20.47 -13.94
C HIS A 194 5.51 19.51 -13.24
N PHE A 195 5.82 19.09 -12.00
CA PHE A 195 4.72 18.81 -11.09
C PHE A 195 4.11 20.16 -10.74
N GLN A 196 3.00 20.48 -11.40
CA GLN A 196 2.11 21.56 -11.05
C GLN A 196 0.79 20.89 -10.72
N PRO A 197 0.43 20.76 -9.44
CA PRO A 197 -0.91 20.35 -9.09
C PRO A 197 -1.89 21.38 -9.67
N SER A 198 -3.05 20.92 -10.14
CA SER A 198 -4.13 21.84 -10.50
C SER A 198 -4.67 22.51 -9.23
N GLU A 199 -5.34 23.65 -9.36
CA GLU A 199 -6.06 24.29 -8.23
C GLU A 199 -6.99 23.28 -7.55
N GLU A 200 -7.68 22.45 -8.34
CA GLU A 200 -8.51 21.34 -7.86
C GLU A 200 -7.70 20.34 -7.00
N GLU A 201 -6.51 19.94 -7.45
CA GLU A 201 -5.65 19.02 -6.71
C GLU A 201 -5.07 19.65 -5.42
N GLU A 202 -4.84 20.96 -5.39
CA GLU A 202 -4.41 21.69 -4.18
C GLU A 202 -5.53 21.79 -3.14
N GLU A 203 -6.75 22.12 -3.56
CA GLU A 203 -7.91 22.16 -2.67
C GLU A 203 -8.20 20.78 -2.04
N GLU A 204 -8.04 19.70 -2.81
CA GLU A 204 -8.19 18.34 -2.31
C GLU A 204 -7.15 17.94 -1.27
N GLU A 205 -5.90 18.37 -1.45
CA GLU A 205 -4.82 18.08 -0.49
C GLU A 205 -5.08 18.79 0.83
N GLU A 206 -5.44 20.07 0.81
CA GLU A 206 -5.77 20.81 2.04
C GLU A 206 -6.92 20.17 2.81
N GLU A 207 -7.91 19.62 2.11
CA GLU A 207 -9.04 18.92 2.74
C GLU A 207 -8.62 17.56 3.31
N HIS A 208 -7.81 16.79 2.58
CA HIS A 208 -7.27 15.52 3.04
C HIS A 208 -6.37 15.70 4.28
N GLU A 209 -5.55 16.74 4.34
CA GLU A 209 -4.75 17.08 5.52
C GLU A 209 -5.63 17.46 6.72
N LYS A 210 -6.70 18.23 6.51
CA LYS A 210 -7.66 18.57 7.59
C LYS A 210 -8.39 17.34 8.13
N GLU A 211 -8.55 16.29 7.32
CA GLU A 211 -9.23 15.04 7.71
C GLU A 211 -8.30 14.04 8.40
N THR A 212 -7.03 13.97 7.98
CA THR A 212 -6.02 13.06 8.57
C THR A 212 -5.37 13.60 9.85
N VAL A 213 -5.39 14.91 10.09
CA VAL A 213 -4.93 15.51 11.34
C VAL A 213 -6.06 15.47 12.38
N PRO A 214 -5.91 14.75 13.51
CA PRO A 214 -6.95 14.74 14.54
C PRO A 214 -7.19 16.15 15.07
N PRO A 215 -8.45 16.55 15.36
CA PRO A 215 -8.74 17.87 15.88
C PRO A 215 -7.89 18.09 17.14
N ARG A 216 -6.96 19.04 17.09
CA ARG A 216 -6.17 19.44 18.26
C ARG A 216 -7.15 19.65 19.40
N SER A 217 -7.09 18.79 20.41
CA SER A 217 -7.89 18.97 21.61
C SER A 217 -7.47 20.30 22.21
N ARG A 218 -8.24 21.36 21.96
CA ARG A 218 -8.20 22.57 22.76
C ARG A 218 -8.78 22.16 24.11
N LYS A 219 -7.99 21.46 24.93
CA LYS A 219 -8.29 21.41 26.36
C LYS A 219 -8.29 22.87 26.80
N PRO A 220 -9.39 23.42 27.33
CA PRO A 220 -9.31 24.70 27.99
C PRO A 220 -8.27 24.53 29.09
N LEU A 221 -7.29 25.43 29.15
CA LEU A 221 -6.38 25.51 30.28
C LEU A 221 -7.25 25.55 31.53
N ARG A 222 -7.34 24.44 32.28
CA ARG A 222 -7.90 24.49 33.62
C ARG A 222 -6.94 25.40 34.37
N ARG A 223 -7.39 26.63 34.67
CA ARG A 223 -6.73 27.49 35.64
C ARG A 223 -6.51 26.63 36.88
N ALA A 224 -5.24 26.45 37.26
CA ALA A 224 -4.89 25.80 38.51
C ALA A 224 -5.70 26.48 39.62
N ARG A 225 -6.49 25.70 40.37
CA ARG A 225 -6.99 26.16 41.67
C ARG A 225 -5.74 26.43 42.51
N GLY A 226 -5.63 27.66 43.03
CA GLY A 226 -4.60 28.01 43.99
C GLY A 226 -4.69 27.13 45.24
N PRO A 227 -3.63 27.11 46.07
CA PRO A 227 -3.60 26.30 47.27
C PRO A 227 -4.73 26.72 48.21
N VAL A 228 -5.40 25.72 48.78
CA VAL A 228 -6.38 25.88 49.86
C VAL A 228 -5.56 26.30 51.09
N GLU A 229 -5.83 27.48 51.65
CA GLU A 229 -5.31 27.86 52.95
C GLU A 229 -5.97 26.93 53.99
N GLU A 230 -5.15 26.16 54.70
CA GLU A 230 -5.54 25.39 55.86
C GLU A 230 -5.66 26.38 57.04
N ASP A 231 -6.88 26.64 57.49
CA ASP A 231 -7.15 27.30 58.76
C ASP A 231 -6.67 26.37 59.90
N PHE A 232 -5.51 26.68 60.47
CA PHE A 232 -5.07 26.14 61.75
C PHE A 232 -5.61 27.06 62.85
N ASP A 233 -6.49 26.49 63.68
CA ASP A 233 -6.95 27.05 64.94
C ASP A 233 -5.75 27.17 65.91
N ASP A 234 -5.39 28.40 66.28
CA ASP A 234 -4.56 28.65 67.47
C ASP A 234 -5.48 28.98 68.65
N GLU A 235 -5.51 28.06 69.61
CA GLU A 235 -6.01 28.26 70.97
C GLU A 235 -5.09 29.27 71.69
N ASP A 236 -5.61 30.45 72.01
CA ASP A 236 -4.97 31.38 72.95
C ASP A 236 -5.30 30.94 74.39
N ASP A 237 -4.33 30.25 75.02
CA ASP A 237 -4.12 30.27 76.48
C ASP A 237 -3.22 31.48 76.82
N GLU A 238 -3.64 32.33 77.77
CA GLU A 238 -2.85 32.67 78.98
C GLU A 238 -3.54 33.76 79.85
N ASP A 239 -3.67 33.39 81.14
CA ASP A 239 -3.55 34.15 82.39
C ASP A 239 -4.54 35.27 82.82
#